data_AF-A0A930TS77-F1
#
_entry.id   AF-A0A930TS77-F1
#
_cell.length_a   1.000
_cell.length_b   1.000
_cell.length_c   1.000
_cell.angle_alpha   90.00
_cell.angle_beta   90.00
_cell.angle_gamma   90.00
#
_symmetry.space_group_name_H-M   'P 1'
#
loop_
_entity.id
_entity.type
_entity.pdbx_description
1 polymer ?
#
loop_
_entity_poly.entity_id
_entity_poly.type
_entity_poly.pdbx_seq_one_letter_code
_entity_poly.pdbx_strand_id
1 'polypeptide(L)'
;MTSTALHPAIQSVPHAAGGLDPERFDCREAWYPVHYVEDLDPAVLTPFTLLEQDLVIWWDASAQTWRAFADQCPHRLAPLSEGRIAEDGKLECPYHGWAFDGDGACDRIPQQHEGGNAHLAKRACVQSFPTAVRQGLLFVYAGTPEYADHVPVPVVEPLGETLDGWVCLNTFRDLPYDALTLLENVLDASHVPFTHHQSVGDRANASPADLEVLESGKQGFTGTWAEGPRRGTLGRQDTTFIAPSLMFHDLTSKQFGRTMTVVYATPIRKGECRVFARFPFQFSSKIPAFFIKLTPRWLSHIGQNAVLEDDQIFLHLQERYLAKNGGGTRFAQAFYLPTKADQFVVEYRQWVNQFQADPFPGEDFPPAQDADTLLDRYLSHTRHCGSCRKALARIQRIKQGAIWVAAIAWSSVPFLLAFPGLAVSGLYLSVAIAALVSAGTAFGLHRLEQKFYEGRRIPPRNLPDRSAKQPRKA
;
A
#
# COMPACT_ATOMS: atom_id res chain seq x y z
N MET A 1 43.71 -15.90 -39.37
CA MET A 1 42.30 -16.03 -39.79
C MET A 1 41.44 -15.86 -38.54
N THR A 2 41.15 -14.62 -38.20
CA THR A 2 40.35 -14.23 -37.03
C THR A 2 38.98 -13.81 -37.54
N SER A 3 37.97 -14.64 -37.29
CA SER A 3 36.57 -14.32 -37.58
C SER A 3 35.96 -13.74 -36.31
N THR A 4 35.87 -12.41 -36.27
CA THR A 4 35.11 -11.69 -35.25
C THR A 4 33.69 -11.55 -35.77
N ALA A 5 32.78 -12.39 -35.28
CA ALA A 5 31.36 -12.28 -35.56
C ALA A 5 30.79 -11.08 -34.77
N LEU A 6 30.64 -9.94 -35.46
CA LEU A 6 29.82 -8.82 -35.00
C LEU A 6 28.38 -9.31 -34.81
N HIS A 7 27.92 -9.36 -33.55
CA HIS A 7 26.49 -9.44 -33.28
C HIS A 7 25.87 -8.10 -33.69
N PRO A 8 24.82 -8.08 -34.53
CA PRO A 8 24.13 -6.86 -34.86
C PRO A 8 23.43 -6.35 -33.60
N ALA A 9 23.69 -5.08 -33.25
CA ALA A 9 22.91 -4.38 -32.24
C ALA A 9 21.44 -4.39 -32.68
N ILE A 10 20.61 -5.17 -31.99
CA ILE A 10 19.16 -5.13 -32.13
C ILE A 10 18.75 -3.71 -31.71
N GLN A 11 18.28 -2.91 -32.67
CA GLN A 11 17.65 -1.63 -32.39
C GLN A 11 16.42 -1.91 -31.52
N SER A 12 16.52 -1.64 -30.22
CA SER A 12 15.48 -1.95 -29.23
C SER A 12 14.33 -0.97 -29.36
N VAL A 13 13.24 -1.40 -30.01
CA VAL A 13 11.93 -0.75 -29.84
C VAL A 13 11.50 -0.99 -28.39
N PRO A 14 11.08 0.05 -27.63
CA PRO A 14 10.56 -0.15 -26.28
C PRO A 14 9.42 -1.17 -26.30
N HIS A 15 9.49 -2.18 -25.43
CA HIS A 15 8.38 -3.11 -25.22
C HIS A 15 7.35 -2.38 -24.36
N ALA A 16 6.11 -2.28 -24.84
CA ALA A 16 5.02 -1.73 -24.04
C ALA A 16 4.65 -2.71 -22.92
N ALA A 17 4.08 -2.21 -21.82
CA ALA A 17 3.57 -3.08 -20.76
C ALA A 17 2.44 -3.98 -21.29
N GLY A 18 2.31 -5.18 -20.75
CA GLY A 18 1.28 -6.13 -21.16
C GLY A 18 1.64 -7.01 -22.36
N GLY A 19 2.94 -7.14 -22.69
CA GLY A 19 3.44 -8.00 -23.75
C GLY A 19 3.23 -7.46 -25.18
N LEU A 20 3.68 -8.23 -26.17
CA LEU A 20 3.71 -7.81 -27.58
C LEU A 20 2.38 -7.95 -28.33
N ASP A 21 1.43 -8.73 -27.81
CA ASP A 21 0.12 -8.94 -28.44
C ASP A 21 -0.73 -7.66 -28.39
N PRO A 22 -1.10 -7.03 -29.52
CA PRO A 22 -1.87 -5.78 -29.49
C PRO A 22 -3.31 -5.95 -28.98
N GLU A 23 -3.86 -7.16 -29.00
CA GLU A 23 -5.25 -7.46 -28.62
C GLU A 23 -5.38 -7.97 -27.17
N ARG A 24 -4.26 -8.21 -26.49
CA ARG A 24 -4.23 -8.72 -25.12
C ARG A 24 -3.25 -7.96 -24.24
N PHE A 25 -3.60 -7.76 -22.97
CA PHE A 25 -2.69 -7.25 -21.95
C PHE A 25 -2.31 -8.40 -20.99
N ASP A 26 -1.08 -8.88 -21.09
CA ASP A 26 -0.55 -9.86 -20.13
C ASP A 26 -0.13 -9.16 -18.83
N CYS A 27 -0.91 -9.32 -17.76
CA CYS A 27 -0.61 -8.73 -16.45
C CYS A 27 0.74 -9.17 -15.87
N ARG A 28 1.35 -10.29 -16.31
CA ARG A 28 2.69 -10.65 -15.86
C ARG A 28 3.77 -9.81 -16.54
N GLU A 29 3.57 -9.38 -17.77
CA GLU A 29 4.55 -8.60 -18.55
C GLU A 29 4.51 -7.10 -18.19
N ALA A 30 4.59 -6.79 -16.89
CA ALA A 30 4.51 -5.43 -16.35
C ALA A 30 5.29 -5.27 -15.03
N TRP A 31 5.62 -4.01 -14.70
CA TRP A 31 6.23 -3.60 -13.44
C TRP A 31 5.17 -3.25 -12.40
N TYR A 32 5.32 -3.76 -11.18
CA TYR A 32 4.43 -3.47 -10.05
C TYR A 32 5.20 -2.96 -8.85
N PRO A 33 4.72 -1.91 -8.15
CA PRO A 33 5.31 -1.54 -6.87
C PRO A 33 5.00 -2.61 -5.82
N VAL A 34 6.00 -3.02 -5.05
CA VAL A 34 5.84 -4.04 -4.00
C VAL A 34 6.09 -3.48 -2.59
N HIS A 35 6.83 -2.37 -2.49
CA HIS A 35 7.10 -1.70 -1.22
C HIS A 35 7.47 -0.22 -1.40
N TYR A 36 7.20 0.61 -0.39
CA TYR A 36 7.94 1.86 -0.23
C TYR A 36 9.34 1.55 0.30
N VAL A 37 10.37 2.13 -0.32
CA VAL A 37 11.77 1.91 0.08
C VAL A 37 12.02 2.40 1.52
N GLU A 38 11.35 3.48 1.93
CA GLU A 38 11.47 4.04 3.29
C GLU A 38 10.88 3.15 4.41
N ASP A 39 10.14 2.10 4.05
CA ASP A 39 9.57 1.13 4.99
C ASP A 39 10.34 -0.21 5.01
N LEU A 40 11.29 -0.40 4.10
CA LEU A 40 12.19 -1.54 4.07
C LEU A 40 13.36 -1.36 5.05
N ASP A 41 13.88 -2.47 5.57
CA ASP A 41 15.06 -2.52 6.43
C ASP A 41 16.13 -3.38 5.73
N PRO A 42 17.29 -2.82 5.36
CA PRO A 42 18.34 -3.56 4.66
C PRO A 42 18.86 -4.80 5.41
N ALA A 43 18.63 -4.88 6.72
CA ALA A 43 19.04 -6.03 7.53
C ALA A 43 17.99 -7.16 7.60
N VAL A 44 16.81 -6.98 7.01
CA VAL A 44 15.66 -7.88 7.18
C VAL A 44 15.15 -8.39 5.83
N LEU A 45 14.97 -9.70 5.72
CA LEU A 45 14.28 -10.31 4.59
C LEU A 45 12.78 -9.99 4.67
N THR A 46 12.22 -9.45 3.59
CA THR A 46 10.83 -8.97 3.56
C THR A 46 10.00 -9.81 2.60
N PRO A 47 9.03 -10.61 3.08
CA PRO A 47 8.14 -11.37 2.21
C PRO A 47 7.10 -10.46 1.55
N PHE A 48 6.73 -10.76 0.32
CA PHE A 48 5.62 -10.15 -0.42
C PHE A 48 5.04 -11.18 -1.40
N THR A 49 3.76 -11.08 -1.76
CA THR A 49 3.18 -11.91 -2.83
C THR A 49 2.72 -10.99 -3.95
N LEU A 50 3.15 -11.29 -5.18
CA LEU A 50 2.79 -10.55 -6.39
C LEU A 50 2.20 -11.54 -7.40
N LEU A 51 0.95 -11.34 -7.84
CA LEU A 51 0.31 -12.21 -8.83
C LEU A 51 0.41 -13.72 -8.46
N GLU A 52 0.09 -14.05 -7.21
CA GLU A 52 0.23 -15.36 -6.56
C GLU A 52 1.66 -15.89 -6.40
N GLN A 53 2.67 -15.18 -6.90
CA GLN A 53 4.06 -15.53 -6.71
C GLN A 53 4.57 -14.99 -5.37
N ASP A 54 4.91 -15.89 -4.45
CA ASP A 54 5.59 -15.51 -3.20
C ASP A 54 7.03 -15.10 -3.49
N LEU A 55 7.42 -13.95 -2.94
CA LEU A 55 8.70 -13.27 -3.15
C LEU A 55 9.39 -12.98 -1.81
N VAL A 56 10.72 -13.05 -1.81
CA VAL A 56 11.57 -12.49 -0.76
C VAL A 56 12.33 -11.28 -1.29
N ILE A 57 12.10 -10.13 -0.68
CA ILE A 57 12.79 -8.86 -0.96
C ILE A 57 13.93 -8.70 0.03
N TRP A 58 15.12 -8.35 -0.48
CA TRP A 58 16.31 -8.19 0.36
C TRP A 58 17.31 -7.20 -0.22
N TRP A 59 18.20 -6.69 0.63
CA TRP A 59 19.24 -5.74 0.23
C TRP A 59 20.55 -6.45 -0.11
N ASP A 60 20.95 -6.37 -1.38
CA ASP A 60 22.26 -6.82 -1.83
C ASP A 60 23.29 -5.71 -1.56
N ALA A 61 24.03 -5.86 -0.47
CA ALA A 61 25.05 -4.91 -0.06
C ALA A 61 26.23 -4.84 -1.04
N SER A 62 26.48 -5.87 -1.85
CA SER A 62 27.56 -5.85 -2.84
C SER A 62 27.20 -4.98 -4.03
N ALA A 63 25.97 -5.12 -4.53
CA ALA A 63 25.47 -4.32 -5.65
C ALA A 63 24.81 -3.00 -5.23
N GLN A 64 24.63 -2.76 -3.93
CA GLN A 64 23.92 -1.60 -3.38
C GLN A 64 22.52 -1.45 -3.99
N THR A 65 21.79 -2.55 -4.08
CA THR A 65 20.44 -2.57 -4.68
C THR A 65 19.51 -3.55 -3.97
N TRP A 66 18.20 -3.30 -4.07
CA TRP A 66 17.18 -4.23 -3.64
C TRP A 66 17.03 -5.35 -4.66
N ARG A 67 16.96 -6.60 -4.20
CA ARG A 67 16.72 -7.80 -5.01
C ARG A 67 15.40 -8.44 -4.59
N ALA A 68 14.80 -9.19 -5.50
CA ALA A 68 13.60 -9.98 -5.25
C ALA A 68 13.80 -11.39 -5.82
N PHE A 69 13.64 -12.42 -4.98
CA PHE A 69 13.69 -13.83 -5.39
C PHE A 69 12.33 -14.49 -5.17
N ALA A 70 12.10 -15.63 -5.82
CA ALA A 70 11.03 -16.52 -5.42
C ALA A 70 11.28 -16.94 -3.97
N ASP A 71 10.24 -16.90 -3.13
CA ASP A 71 10.35 -17.21 -1.70
C ASP A 71 10.39 -18.72 -1.43
N GLN A 72 11.25 -19.44 -2.15
CA GLN A 72 11.31 -20.88 -2.12
C GLN A 72 12.72 -21.37 -2.41
N CYS A 73 13.36 -21.99 -1.42
CA CYS A 73 14.68 -22.59 -1.59
C CYS A 73 14.61 -23.78 -2.54
N PRO A 74 15.44 -23.85 -3.61
CA PRO A 74 15.41 -24.95 -4.58
C PRO A 74 15.82 -26.31 -4.00
N HIS A 75 16.43 -26.33 -2.80
CA HIS A 75 16.85 -27.57 -2.15
C HIS A 75 15.65 -28.37 -1.60
N ARG A 76 14.85 -27.77 -0.71
CA ARG A 76 13.71 -28.43 -0.02
C ARG A 76 12.53 -27.50 0.23
N LEU A 77 12.40 -26.49 -0.62
CA LEU A 77 11.24 -25.59 -0.69
C LEU A 77 10.96 -24.78 0.59
N ALA A 78 11.96 -24.64 1.47
CA ALA A 78 11.84 -23.77 2.63
C ALA A 78 11.68 -22.31 2.19
N PRO A 79 10.80 -21.53 2.85
CA PRO A 79 10.69 -20.09 2.59
C PRO A 79 12.04 -19.42 2.89
N LEU A 80 12.53 -18.66 1.93
CA LEU A 80 13.80 -17.95 2.04
C LEU A 80 13.66 -16.72 2.93
N SER A 81 12.46 -16.13 3.01
CA SER A 81 12.10 -15.00 3.88
C SER A 81 12.26 -15.29 5.37
N GLU A 82 12.20 -16.56 5.78
CA GLU A 82 12.50 -17.02 7.14
C GLU A 82 14.02 -17.17 7.40
N GLY A 83 14.85 -16.88 6.38
CA GLY A 83 16.31 -16.95 6.43
C GLY A 83 16.97 -15.72 7.04
N ARG A 84 18.20 -15.46 6.59
CA ARG A 84 18.97 -14.28 7.01
C ARG A 84 19.86 -13.77 5.89
N ILE A 85 20.34 -12.54 6.07
CA ILE A 85 21.53 -12.06 5.35
C ILE A 85 22.76 -12.57 6.11
N ALA A 86 23.60 -13.35 5.42
CA ALA A 86 24.86 -13.84 5.95
C ALA A 86 25.87 -12.70 6.16
N GLU A 87 26.93 -12.97 6.92
CA GLU A 87 27.96 -11.96 7.25
C GLU A 87 28.68 -11.39 6.02
N ASP A 88 28.76 -12.17 4.94
CA ASP A 88 29.30 -11.77 3.64
C ASP A 88 28.26 -11.14 2.71
N GLY A 89 27.04 -10.88 3.21
CA GLY A 89 25.99 -10.17 2.49
C GLY A 89 25.15 -11.02 1.53
N LYS A 90 25.28 -12.36 1.54
CA LYS A 90 24.47 -13.27 0.72
C LYS A 90 23.16 -13.64 1.42
N LEU A 91 22.13 -13.98 0.65
CA LEU A 91 20.89 -14.52 1.24
C LEU A 91 21.11 -15.98 1.62
N GLU A 92 20.93 -16.33 2.90
CA GLU A 92 21.13 -17.68 3.43
C GLU A 92 19.79 -18.32 3.84
N CYS A 93 19.52 -19.51 3.29
CA CYS A 93 18.35 -20.31 3.60
C CYS A 93 18.37 -20.80 5.07
N PRO A 94 17.26 -20.69 5.82
CA PRO A 94 17.22 -21.04 7.24
C PRO A 94 17.38 -22.54 7.51
N TYR A 95 17.16 -23.39 6.51
CA TYR A 95 17.09 -24.82 6.73
C TYR A 95 18.48 -25.48 6.71
N HIS A 96 19.27 -25.27 5.66
CA HIS A 96 20.55 -25.97 5.49
C HIS A 96 21.72 -25.04 5.19
N GLY A 97 21.53 -23.72 5.29
CA GLY A 97 22.58 -22.72 5.08
C GLY A 97 23.05 -22.59 3.62
N TRP A 98 22.23 -23.03 2.65
CA TRP A 98 22.51 -22.73 1.25
C TRP A 98 22.43 -21.22 1.06
N ALA A 99 23.46 -20.63 0.46
CA ALA A 99 23.50 -19.19 0.23
C ALA A 99 23.43 -18.87 -1.27
N PHE A 100 22.82 -17.73 -1.58
CA PHE A 100 22.58 -17.26 -2.93
C PHE A 100 23.12 -15.85 -3.11
N ASP A 101 23.73 -15.59 -4.27
CA ASP A 101 24.13 -14.24 -4.66
C ASP A 101 22.95 -13.39 -5.16
N GLY A 102 23.23 -12.14 -5.56
CA GLY A 102 22.23 -11.17 -6.00
C GLY A 102 21.47 -11.55 -7.28
N ASP A 103 22.01 -12.49 -8.07
CA ASP A 103 21.39 -12.96 -9.31
C ASP A 103 20.72 -14.34 -9.10
N GLY A 104 20.67 -14.82 -7.85
CA GLY A 104 20.04 -16.07 -7.46
C GLY A 104 20.92 -17.30 -7.68
N ALA A 105 22.18 -17.14 -8.10
CA ALA A 105 23.09 -18.28 -8.23
C ALA A 105 23.43 -18.86 -6.86
N CYS A 106 23.50 -20.19 -6.78
CA CYS A 106 23.93 -20.84 -5.55
C CYS A 106 25.43 -20.59 -5.34
N ASP A 107 25.75 -19.80 -4.32
CA ASP A 107 27.11 -19.44 -3.95
C ASP A 107 27.77 -20.59 -3.18
N ARG A 108 27.06 -21.13 -2.17
CA ARG A 108 27.58 -22.22 -1.34
C ARG A 108 26.53 -23.20 -0.86
N ILE A 109 27.00 -24.43 -0.68
CA ILE A 109 26.28 -25.55 -0.08
C ILE A 109 27.18 -26.06 1.06
N PRO A 110 26.88 -25.76 2.34
CA PRO A 110 27.79 -26.10 3.44
C PRO A 110 28.05 -27.60 3.59
N GLN A 111 27.11 -28.45 3.17
CA GLN A 111 27.23 -29.92 3.26
C GLN A 111 27.93 -30.55 2.05
N GLN A 112 28.37 -29.74 1.07
CA GLN A 112 29.10 -30.24 -0.08
C GLN A 112 30.54 -30.58 0.32
N HIS A 113 31.04 -31.74 -0.10
CA HIS A 113 32.44 -32.10 0.08
C HIS A 113 33.37 -31.17 -0.71
N GLU A 114 34.61 -31.04 -0.26
CA GLU A 114 35.63 -30.28 -0.96
C GLU A 114 35.85 -30.82 -2.38
N GLY A 115 35.85 -29.93 -3.38
CA GLY A 115 35.93 -30.29 -4.80
C GLY A 115 34.59 -30.62 -5.47
N GLY A 116 33.47 -30.65 -4.73
CA GLY A 116 32.14 -30.79 -5.32
C GLY A 116 31.70 -29.58 -6.14
N ASN A 117 30.75 -29.78 -7.05
CA ASN A 117 30.28 -28.74 -7.99
C ASN A 117 28.74 -28.62 -8.07
N ALA A 118 28.00 -29.13 -7.08
CA ALA A 118 26.54 -29.12 -7.07
C ALA A 118 25.94 -27.71 -7.10
N HIS A 119 26.63 -26.74 -6.49
CA HIS A 119 26.27 -25.32 -6.51
C HIS A 119 26.28 -24.71 -7.93
N LEU A 120 27.06 -25.27 -8.86
CA LEU A 120 27.12 -24.81 -10.27
C LEU A 120 25.93 -25.28 -11.10
N ALA A 121 25.10 -26.19 -10.59
CA ALA A 121 23.96 -26.69 -11.35
C ALA A 121 22.85 -25.63 -11.41
N LYS A 122 22.24 -25.41 -12.58
CA LYS A 122 21.11 -24.46 -12.73
C LYS A 122 19.95 -24.72 -11.76
N ARG A 123 19.70 -25.99 -11.43
CA ARG A 123 18.67 -26.39 -10.44
C ARG A 123 19.01 -26.03 -8.99
N ALA A 124 20.24 -25.59 -8.72
CA ALA A 124 20.64 -25.07 -7.43
C ALA A 124 20.34 -23.57 -7.31
N CYS A 125 20.11 -22.86 -8.42
CA CYS A 125 19.79 -21.44 -8.40
C CYS A 125 18.35 -21.19 -7.94
N VAL A 126 18.13 -20.08 -7.25
CA VAL A 126 16.80 -19.54 -6.99
C VAL A 126 16.39 -18.63 -8.14
N GLN A 127 15.10 -18.61 -8.47
CA GLN A 127 14.57 -17.67 -9.46
C GLN A 127 14.66 -16.23 -8.95
N SER A 128 15.29 -15.35 -9.73
CA SER A 128 15.37 -13.92 -9.47
C SER A 128 14.41 -13.11 -10.33
N PHE A 129 13.89 -12.03 -9.79
CA PHE A 129 13.02 -11.08 -10.48
C PHE A 129 13.72 -9.72 -10.63
N PRO A 130 13.66 -9.08 -11.82
CA PRO A 130 14.19 -7.73 -11.99
C PRO A 130 13.52 -6.74 -11.04
N THR A 131 14.31 -5.83 -10.50
CA THR A 131 13.87 -4.79 -9.56
C THR A 131 14.24 -3.40 -10.07
N ALA A 132 13.43 -2.41 -9.73
CA ALA A 132 13.72 -1.01 -10.02
C ALA A 132 13.23 -0.11 -8.88
N VAL A 133 14.04 0.87 -8.47
CA VAL A 133 13.60 1.91 -7.52
C VAL A 133 13.27 3.18 -8.29
N ARG A 134 12.01 3.61 -8.22
CA ARG A 134 11.52 4.84 -8.87
C ARG A 134 10.59 5.59 -7.95
N GLN A 135 10.75 6.91 -7.85
CA GLN A 135 9.90 7.79 -7.04
C GLN A 135 9.66 7.32 -5.58
N GLY A 136 10.65 6.64 -4.97
CA GLY A 136 10.57 6.11 -3.59
C GLY A 136 9.85 4.76 -3.42
N LEU A 137 9.43 4.13 -4.52
CA LEU A 137 8.83 2.80 -4.57
C LEU A 137 9.84 1.79 -5.13
N LEU A 138 9.86 0.58 -4.55
CA LEU A 138 10.50 -0.58 -5.12
C LEU A 138 9.50 -1.29 -6.04
N PHE A 139 9.86 -1.45 -7.30
CA PHE A 139 9.12 -2.19 -8.30
C PHE A 139 9.76 -3.55 -8.56
N VAL A 140 8.93 -4.53 -8.86
CA VAL A 140 9.32 -5.86 -9.36
C VAL A 140 8.66 -6.09 -10.71
N TYR A 141 9.44 -6.59 -11.67
CA TYR A 141 8.92 -7.03 -12.96
C TYR A 141 8.47 -8.48 -12.84
N ALA A 142 7.19 -8.75 -13.12
CA ALA A 142 6.60 -10.08 -12.93
C ALA A 142 6.75 -11.01 -14.14
N GLY A 143 7.25 -10.48 -15.26
CA GLY A 143 7.27 -11.16 -16.54
C GLY A 143 8.59 -11.84 -16.84
N THR A 144 8.86 -12.01 -18.11
CA THR A 144 10.12 -12.57 -18.63
C THR A 144 11.30 -11.62 -18.31
N PRO A 145 12.26 -11.99 -17.45
CA PRO A 145 13.30 -11.07 -16.95
C PRO A 145 14.07 -10.32 -18.05
N GLU A 146 14.29 -10.96 -19.20
CA GLU A 146 15.00 -10.40 -20.35
C GLU A 146 14.27 -9.21 -21.01
N TYR A 147 12.97 -9.03 -20.76
CA TYR A 147 12.19 -7.91 -21.29
C TYR A 147 12.12 -6.71 -20.34
N ALA A 148 12.51 -6.87 -19.08
CA ALA A 148 12.33 -5.86 -18.04
C ALA A 148 12.96 -4.51 -18.40
N ASP A 149 14.17 -4.52 -18.97
CA ASP A 149 14.90 -3.31 -19.39
C ASP A 149 14.24 -2.58 -20.57
N HIS A 150 13.34 -3.25 -21.29
CA HIS A 150 12.62 -2.70 -22.43
C HIS A 150 11.20 -2.24 -22.06
N VAL A 151 10.69 -2.60 -20.88
CA VAL A 151 9.37 -2.18 -20.40
C VAL A 151 9.51 -1.01 -19.42
N PRO A 152 8.84 0.14 -19.66
CA PRO A 152 8.93 1.28 -18.78
C PRO A 152 8.32 0.98 -17.41
N VAL A 153 9.00 1.38 -16.34
CA VAL A 153 8.43 1.39 -14.99
C VAL A 153 7.35 2.48 -14.94
N PRO A 154 6.10 2.17 -14.54
CA PRO A 154 5.02 3.16 -14.51
C PRO A 154 5.30 4.17 -13.39
N VAL A 155 5.49 5.43 -13.78
CA VAL A 155 5.74 6.55 -12.88
C VAL A 155 4.74 7.67 -13.11
N VAL A 156 4.58 8.53 -12.11
CA VAL A 156 3.75 9.74 -12.25
C VAL A 156 4.65 10.87 -12.76
N GLU A 157 4.68 11.07 -14.07
CA GLU A 157 5.53 12.08 -14.73
C GLU A 157 5.49 13.47 -14.06
N PRO A 158 4.33 14.03 -13.67
CA PRO A 158 4.26 15.32 -12.96
C PRO A 158 5.04 15.41 -11.64
N LEU A 159 5.32 14.29 -10.98
CA LEU A 159 6.07 14.27 -9.72
C LEU A 159 7.59 14.31 -9.94
N GLY A 160 8.06 14.01 -11.15
CA GLY A 160 9.49 13.84 -11.43
C GLY A 160 10.13 12.70 -10.62
N GLU A 161 11.45 12.57 -10.70
CA GLU A 161 12.20 11.64 -9.83
C GLU A 161 12.44 12.23 -8.44
N THR A 162 12.79 13.52 -8.37
CA THR A 162 12.89 14.24 -7.11
C THR A 162 11.53 14.85 -6.78
N LEU A 163 11.02 14.62 -5.57
CA LEU A 163 9.76 15.19 -5.08
C LEU A 163 9.90 16.69 -4.73
N ASP A 164 10.70 17.42 -5.50
CA ASP A 164 11.02 18.82 -5.26
C ASP A 164 9.78 19.68 -5.45
N GLY A 165 9.51 20.54 -4.46
CA GLY A 165 8.29 21.35 -4.43
C GLY A 165 7.01 20.60 -4.01
N TRP A 166 7.07 19.28 -3.86
CA TRP A 166 5.94 18.48 -3.41
C TRP A 166 6.02 18.15 -1.91
N VAL A 167 4.85 18.05 -1.29
CA VAL A 167 4.66 17.38 0.00
C VAL A 167 3.80 16.16 -0.26
N CYS A 168 4.33 14.97 -0.03
CA CYS A 168 3.63 13.72 -0.30
C CYS A 168 3.21 13.05 1.00
N LEU A 169 1.91 12.83 1.16
CA LEU A 169 1.39 11.92 2.18
C LEU A 169 1.22 10.55 1.52
N ASN A 170 2.10 9.62 1.84
CA ASN A 170 2.08 8.27 1.31
C ASN A 170 1.44 7.32 2.32
N THR A 171 0.76 6.29 1.84
CA THR A 171 0.39 5.11 2.62
C THR A 171 0.27 3.90 1.71
N PHE A 172 0.20 2.71 2.29
CA PHE A 172 -0.17 1.48 1.60
C PHE A 172 -1.01 0.59 2.50
N ARG A 173 -1.74 -0.36 1.94
CA ARG A 173 -2.47 -1.37 2.70
C ARG A 173 -2.79 -2.58 1.84
N ASP A 174 -2.78 -3.76 2.44
CA ASP A 174 -3.36 -4.96 1.82
C ASP A 174 -4.89 -4.91 1.99
N LEU A 175 -5.58 -4.98 0.87
CA LEU A 175 -7.02 -4.86 0.77
C LEU A 175 -7.59 -6.22 0.37
N PRO A 176 -8.66 -6.67 1.03
CA PRO A 176 -9.27 -7.98 0.83
C PRO A 176 -10.24 -7.95 -0.36
N TYR A 177 -9.83 -7.37 -1.48
CA TYR A 177 -10.56 -7.38 -2.74
C TYR A 177 -9.60 -7.21 -3.91
N ASP A 178 -10.05 -7.55 -5.12
CA ASP A 178 -9.25 -7.53 -6.34
C ASP A 178 -8.72 -6.12 -6.66
N ALA A 179 -7.52 -6.08 -7.27
CA ALA A 179 -6.95 -4.84 -7.80
C ALA A 179 -7.87 -4.16 -8.82
N LEU A 180 -8.66 -4.93 -9.57
CA LEU A 180 -9.68 -4.40 -10.48
C LEU A 180 -10.79 -3.66 -9.73
N THR A 181 -11.26 -4.22 -8.61
CA THR A 181 -12.28 -3.60 -7.74
C THR A 181 -11.74 -2.29 -7.14
N LEU A 182 -10.47 -2.27 -6.71
CA LEU A 182 -9.82 -1.07 -6.23
C LEU A 182 -9.76 0.02 -7.31
N LEU A 183 -9.26 -0.30 -8.51
CA LEU A 183 -9.13 0.67 -9.61
C LEU A 183 -10.48 1.25 -10.04
N GLU A 184 -11.50 0.40 -10.14
CA GLU A 184 -12.88 0.84 -10.37
C GLU A 184 -13.35 1.83 -9.31
N ASN A 185 -13.15 1.53 -8.02
CA ASN A 185 -13.56 2.40 -6.93
C ASN A 185 -12.86 3.77 -6.96
N VAL A 186 -11.55 3.80 -7.24
CA VAL A 186 -10.79 5.07 -7.25
C VAL A 186 -11.04 5.90 -8.52
N LEU A 187 -11.46 5.28 -9.62
CA LEU A 187 -11.88 5.98 -10.84
C LEU A 187 -13.26 6.64 -10.70
N ASP A 188 -14.11 6.12 -9.82
CA ASP A 188 -15.42 6.69 -9.51
C ASP A 188 -15.32 7.83 -8.48
N ALA A 189 -15.30 9.08 -8.94
CA ALA A 189 -15.29 10.23 -8.02
C ALA A 189 -16.63 10.45 -7.27
N SER A 190 -17.73 9.82 -7.71
CA SER A 190 -19.08 10.09 -7.22
C SER A 190 -19.35 9.49 -5.83
N HIS A 191 -18.63 8.44 -5.44
CA HIS A 191 -18.77 7.83 -4.13
C HIS A 191 -18.21 8.72 -3.00
N VAL A 192 -17.24 9.59 -3.30
CA VAL A 192 -16.45 10.31 -2.28
C VAL A 192 -17.31 11.15 -1.32
N PRO A 193 -18.29 11.96 -1.77
CA PRO A 193 -19.19 12.70 -0.88
C PRO A 193 -20.00 11.82 0.08
N PHE A 194 -20.29 10.57 -0.30
CA PHE A 194 -21.20 9.67 0.43
C PHE A 194 -20.46 8.66 1.29
N THR A 195 -19.55 7.88 0.73
CA THR A 195 -18.77 6.89 1.49
C THR A 195 -17.84 7.57 2.47
N HIS A 196 -17.21 8.68 2.06
CA HIS A 196 -16.29 9.39 2.93
C HIS A 196 -16.97 10.54 3.68
N HIS A 197 -18.30 10.48 3.86
CA HIS A 197 -19.05 11.51 4.58
C HIS A 197 -18.60 11.63 6.05
N GLN A 198 -18.33 12.85 6.50
CA GLN A 198 -17.76 13.15 7.83
C GLN A 198 -16.31 12.65 8.04
N SER A 199 -15.63 12.19 6.97
CA SER A 199 -14.19 11.96 6.94
C SER A 199 -13.51 12.95 5.98
N VAL A 200 -13.29 12.57 4.73
CA VAL A 200 -12.68 13.44 3.69
C VAL A 200 -13.71 14.03 2.72
N GLY A 201 -14.95 13.55 2.77
CA GLY A 201 -16.08 13.96 1.95
C GLY A 201 -17.22 14.59 2.74
N ASP A 202 -18.09 15.30 2.02
CA ASP A 202 -19.34 15.85 2.53
C ASP A 202 -20.44 15.65 1.49
N ARG A 203 -21.54 14.99 1.86
CA ARG A 203 -22.67 14.69 0.97
C ARG A 203 -23.32 15.95 0.42
N ALA A 204 -23.19 17.09 1.13
CA ALA A 204 -23.67 18.37 0.63
C ALA A 204 -22.90 18.84 -0.62
N ASN A 205 -21.67 18.34 -0.84
CA ASN A 205 -20.85 18.65 -2.00
C ASN A 205 -21.13 17.75 -3.21
N ALA A 206 -22.05 16.80 -3.12
CA ALA A 206 -22.46 15.99 -4.27
C ALA A 206 -22.98 16.90 -5.40
N SER A 207 -22.58 16.58 -6.63
CA SER A 207 -22.95 17.27 -7.86
C SER A 207 -22.87 16.30 -9.04
N PRO A 208 -23.50 16.62 -10.19
CA PRO A 208 -23.24 15.90 -11.42
C PRO A 208 -21.74 15.83 -11.72
N ALA A 209 -21.29 14.69 -12.20
CA ALA A 209 -19.93 14.47 -12.69
C ALA A 209 -20.00 14.15 -14.17
N ASP A 210 -19.85 15.17 -15.01
CA ASP A 210 -19.87 15.01 -16.46
C ASP A 210 -18.46 14.61 -16.93
N LEU A 211 -18.16 13.32 -16.80
CA LEU A 211 -16.85 12.76 -17.13
C LEU A 211 -16.72 12.49 -18.64
N GLU A 212 -15.58 12.85 -19.20
CA GLU A 212 -15.24 12.64 -20.61
C GLU A 212 -13.95 11.85 -20.75
N VAL A 213 -13.98 10.76 -21.54
CA VAL A 213 -12.78 10.02 -21.95
C VAL A 213 -12.18 10.74 -23.15
N LEU A 214 -10.89 11.04 -23.08
CA LEU A 214 -10.17 11.79 -24.11
C LEU A 214 -9.39 10.85 -25.04
N GLU A 215 -8.68 9.89 -24.45
CA GLU A 215 -7.89 8.89 -25.17
C GLU A 215 -8.03 7.54 -24.47
N SER A 216 -8.07 6.44 -25.23
CA SER A 216 -8.13 5.08 -24.68
C SER A 216 -7.39 4.10 -25.59
N GLY A 217 -6.73 3.12 -24.99
CA GLY A 217 -6.04 2.05 -25.71
C GLY A 217 -5.42 1.02 -24.76
N LYS A 218 -4.60 0.12 -25.32
CA LYS A 218 -3.99 -0.99 -24.55
C LYS A 218 -3.23 -0.51 -23.31
N GLN A 219 -2.54 0.63 -23.39
CA GLN A 219 -1.71 1.16 -22.31
C GLN A 219 -2.49 1.98 -21.26
N GLY A 220 -3.82 2.09 -21.39
CA GLY A 220 -4.70 2.78 -20.46
C GLY A 220 -5.52 3.88 -21.15
N PHE A 221 -6.01 4.85 -20.37
CA PHE A 221 -6.85 5.92 -20.87
C PHE A 221 -6.64 7.23 -20.09
N THR A 222 -7.01 8.34 -20.72
CA THR A 222 -7.08 9.66 -20.08
C THR A 222 -8.49 10.21 -20.14
N GLY A 223 -8.84 11.04 -19.16
CA GLY A 223 -10.15 11.66 -19.09
C GLY A 223 -10.14 12.96 -18.32
N THR A 224 -11.24 13.70 -18.40
CA THR A 224 -11.38 14.99 -17.75
C THR A 224 -12.77 15.14 -17.12
N TRP A 225 -12.83 15.92 -16.05
CA TRP A 225 -14.05 16.46 -15.47
C TRP A 225 -13.89 17.97 -15.37
N ALA A 226 -14.55 18.69 -16.28
CA ALA A 226 -14.36 20.12 -16.49
C ALA A 226 -14.69 20.95 -15.24
N GLU A 227 -15.85 20.68 -14.63
CA GLU A 227 -16.27 21.32 -13.39
C GLU A 227 -15.40 20.85 -12.24
N GLY A 228 -15.10 19.55 -12.17
CA GLY A 228 -14.35 18.95 -11.09
C GLY A 228 -15.10 18.95 -9.74
N PRO A 229 -14.44 18.45 -8.68
CA PRO A 229 -15.11 18.14 -7.43
C PRO A 229 -15.53 19.38 -6.64
N ARG A 230 -16.46 19.15 -5.70
CA ARG A 230 -17.01 20.17 -4.80
C ARG A 230 -17.56 21.38 -5.57
N ARG A 231 -18.39 21.11 -6.59
CA ARG A 231 -19.08 22.12 -7.40
C ARG A 231 -18.10 23.16 -7.99
N GLY A 232 -16.95 22.71 -8.47
CA GLY A 232 -15.95 23.57 -9.09
C GLY A 232 -14.96 24.27 -8.15
N THR A 233 -15.09 24.12 -6.84
CA THR A 233 -14.17 24.80 -5.90
C THR A 233 -12.73 24.27 -5.96
N LEU A 234 -12.55 23.01 -6.41
CA LEU A 234 -11.23 22.41 -6.61
C LEU A 234 -10.71 22.53 -8.05
N GLY A 235 -11.50 23.11 -8.95
CA GLY A 235 -11.16 23.24 -10.37
C GLY A 235 -11.25 21.92 -11.14
N ARG A 236 -10.90 21.98 -12.42
CA ARG A 236 -10.88 20.83 -13.34
C ARG A 236 -10.07 19.68 -12.75
N GLN A 237 -10.59 18.47 -12.90
CA GLN A 237 -9.90 17.23 -12.57
C GLN A 237 -9.53 16.51 -13.86
N ASP A 238 -8.24 16.27 -14.06
CA ASP A 238 -7.75 15.40 -15.13
C ASP A 238 -7.42 14.02 -14.53
N THR A 239 -7.82 12.96 -15.21
CA THR A 239 -7.63 11.57 -14.77
C THR A 239 -6.75 10.85 -15.78
N THR A 240 -5.80 10.06 -15.28
CA THR A 240 -4.97 9.18 -16.10
C THR A 240 -4.96 7.79 -15.49
N PHE A 241 -5.27 6.79 -16.29
CA PHE A 241 -5.04 5.38 -16.00
C PHE A 241 -3.90 4.88 -16.90
N ILE A 242 -2.85 4.33 -16.29
CA ILE A 242 -1.73 3.66 -16.95
C ILE A 242 -1.80 2.18 -16.58
N ALA A 243 -1.97 1.36 -17.61
CA ALA A 243 -2.13 -0.07 -17.43
C ALA A 243 -0.87 -0.73 -16.82
N PRO A 244 -1.03 -1.78 -16.00
CA PRO A 244 -2.31 -2.33 -15.55
C PRO A 244 -2.81 -1.73 -14.23
N SER A 245 -1.95 -1.03 -13.48
CA SER A 245 -2.15 -0.85 -12.04
C SER A 245 -2.16 0.60 -11.55
N LEU A 246 -1.80 1.57 -12.38
CA LEU A 246 -1.61 2.96 -11.93
C LEU A 246 -2.79 3.82 -12.39
N MET A 247 -3.39 4.56 -11.46
CA MET A 247 -4.24 5.69 -11.82
C MET A 247 -3.90 6.91 -10.98
N PHE A 248 -4.16 8.09 -11.53
CA PHE A 248 -4.11 9.31 -10.75
C PHE A 248 -5.10 10.38 -11.24
N HIS A 249 -5.58 11.17 -10.29
CA HIS A 249 -6.30 12.41 -10.52
C HIS A 249 -5.38 13.59 -10.26
N ASP A 250 -5.37 14.57 -11.16
CA ASP A 250 -4.62 15.81 -11.04
C ASP A 250 -5.59 16.99 -11.02
N LEU A 251 -5.52 17.78 -9.96
CA LEU A 251 -6.38 18.93 -9.74
C LEU A 251 -5.54 20.16 -9.46
N THR A 252 -5.89 21.27 -10.10
CA THR A 252 -5.31 22.58 -9.78
C THR A 252 -6.39 23.54 -9.30
N SER A 253 -6.34 23.86 -8.00
CA SER A 253 -7.22 24.81 -7.35
C SER A 253 -6.51 26.16 -7.17
N LYS A 254 -7.24 27.26 -7.42
CA LYS A 254 -6.76 28.61 -7.07
C LYS A 254 -6.51 28.78 -5.57
N GLN A 255 -7.21 28.03 -4.72
CA GLN A 255 -7.15 28.16 -3.26
C GLN A 255 -6.10 27.23 -2.63
N PHE A 256 -6.00 25.99 -3.12
CA PHE A 256 -5.20 24.95 -2.48
C PHE A 256 -3.92 24.58 -3.23
N GLY A 257 -3.67 25.20 -4.39
CA GLY A 257 -2.57 24.86 -5.27
C GLY A 257 -2.87 23.60 -6.08
N ARG A 258 -1.83 22.87 -6.48
CA ARG A 258 -1.97 21.62 -7.24
C ARG A 258 -1.94 20.43 -6.30
N THR A 259 -2.89 19.52 -6.47
CA THR A 259 -3.03 18.31 -5.63
C THR A 259 -3.29 17.12 -6.53
N MET A 260 -2.68 15.99 -6.23
CA MET A 260 -3.02 14.74 -6.91
C MET A 260 -3.46 13.67 -5.93
N THR A 261 -4.26 12.75 -6.42
CA THR A 261 -4.52 11.45 -5.79
C THR A 261 -3.92 10.41 -6.71
N VAL A 262 -2.90 9.70 -6.25
CA VAL A 262 -2.21 8.66 -7.02
C VAL A 262 -2.44 7.33 -6.34
N VAL A 263 -2.86 6.33 -7.10
CA VAL A 263 -3.11 4.98 -6.62
C VAL A 263 -2.43 3.97 -7.53
N TYR A 264 -1.62 3.09 -6.93
CA TYR A 264 -1.24 1.83 -7.55
C TYR A 264 -2.04 0.69 -6.91
N ALA A 265 -2.65 -0.16 -7.73
CA ALA A 265 -3.35 -1.37 -7.34
C ALA A 265 -2.51 -2.59 -7.72
N THR A 266 -1.73 -3.12 -6.78
CA THR A 266 -0.84 -4.27 -7.01
C THR A 266 -1.56 -5.57 -6.69
N PRO A 267 -1.82 -6.46 -7.67
CA PRO A 267 -2.49 -7.73 -7.41
C PRO A 267 -1.63 -8.64 -6.53
N ILE A 268 -2.20 -9.17 -5.44
CA ILE A 268 -1.54 -10.14 -4.56
C ILE A 268 -2.02 -11.54 -4.91
N ARG A 269 -3.33 -11.80 -4.76
CA ARG A 269 -4.04 -13.05 -5.10
C ARG A 269 -5.48 -12.74 -5.50
N LYS A 270 -6.25 -13.72 -5.97
CA LYS A 270 -7.69 -13.52 -6.20
C LYS A 270 -8.40 -13.06 -4.92
N GLY A 271 -9.06 -11.90 -4.98
CA GLY A 271 -9.70 -11.24 -3.85
C GLY A 271 -8.74 -10.52 -2.90
N GLU A 272 -7.51 -10.22 -3.33
CA GLU A 272 -6.50 -9.55 -2.51
C GLU A 272 -5.56 -8.66 -3.35
N CYS A 273 -5.39 -7.40 -2.95
CA CYS A 273 -4.43 -6.49 -3.59
C CYS A 273 -3.74 -5.58 -2.57
N ARG A 274 -2.58 -5.02 -2.91
CA ARG A 274 -1.96 -3.92 -2.16
C ARG A 274 -2.27 -2.59 -2.85
N VAL A 275 -2.86 -1.66 -2.11
CA VAL A 275 -2.90 -0.25 -2.52
C VAL A 275 -1.61 0.45 -2.16
N PHE A 276 -1.03 1.23 -3.07
CA PHE A 276 -0.08 2.30 -2.74
C PHE A 276 -0.74 3.64 -3.06
N ALA A 277 -1.16 4.36 -2.03
CA ALA A 277 -1.80 5.66 -2.17
C ALA A 277 -0.80 6.77 -1.87
N ARG A 278 -0.68 7.74 -2.79
CA ARG A 278 0.17 8.92 -2.65
C ARG A 278 -0.69 10.15 -2.87
N PHE A 279 -0.61 11.08 -1.93
CA PHE A 279 -1.30 12.37 -2.01
C PHE A 279 -0.25 13.48 -2.07
N PRO A 280 0.26 13.81 -3.26
CA PRO A 280 1.20 14.91 -3.47
C PRO A 280 0.46 16.26 -3.50
N PHE A 281 1.02 17.23 -2.77
CA PHE A 281 0.52 18.60 -2.67
C PHE A 281 1.62 19.61 -3.04
N GLN A 282 1.29 20.52 -3.97
CA GLN A 282 2.04 21.74 -4.27
C GLN A 282 1.27 22.93 -3.70
N PHE A 283 1.59 23.30 -2.47
CA PHE A 283 0.93 24.41 -1.78
C PHE A 283 1.37 25.77 -2.29
N SER A 284 0.43 26.70 -2.44
CA SER A 284 0.72 28.11 -2.75
C SER A 284 1.45 28.85 -1.62
N SER A 285 1.50 28.29 -0.42
CA SER A 285 2.20 28.84 0.76
C SER A 285 3.06 27.77 1.42
N LYS A 286 4.18 28.19 2.03
CA LYS A 286 5.08 27.29 2.77
C LYS A 286 4.52 26.83 4.13
N ILE A 287 3.50 27.51 4.67
CA ILE A 287 2.98 27.24 6.02
C ILE A 287 2.34 25.84 6.14
N PRO A 288 1.39 25.43 5.27
CA PRO A 288 0.81 24.09 5.33
C PRO A 288 1.87 23.00 5.18
N ALA A 289 2.80 23.19 4.23
CA ALA A 289 3.90 22.26 3.99
C ALA A 289 4.76 22.06 5.25
N PHE A 290 5.03 23.11 6.02
CA PHE A 290 5.81 23.04 7.25
C PHE A 290 5.12 22.17 8.31
N PHE A 291 3.84 22.40 8.59
CA PHE A 291 3.10 21.62 9.60
C PHE A 291 2.93 20.16 9.19
N ILE A 292 2.70 19.89 7.91
CA ILE A 292 2.60 18.52 7.40
C ILE A 292 3.94 17.79 7.56
N LYS A 293 5.07 18.43 7.24
CA LYS A 293 6.41 17.85 7.40
C LYS A 293 6.80 17.58 8.86
N LEU A 294 6.22 18.30 9.81
CA LEU A 294 6.39 18.04 11.25
C LEU A 294 5.55 16.86 11.76
N THR A 295 4.52 16.48 11.02
CA THR A 295 3.61 15.41 11.42
C THR A 295 4.28 14.05 11.15
N PRO A 296 4.44 13.18 12.16
CA PRO A 296 4.99 11.84 11.93
C PRO A 296 4.15 11.03 10.95
N ARG A 297 4.77 10.32 10.00
CA ARG A 297 4.05 9.50 8.99
C ARG A 297 3.01 8.57 9.59
N TRP A 298 3.34 7.88 10.70
CA TRP A 298 2.39 6.95 11.34
C TRP A 298 1.08 7.62 11.77
N LEU A 299 1.12 8.93 12.08
CA LEU A 299 -0.08 9.65 12.51
C LEU A 299 -1.00 9.95 11.32
N SER A 300 -0.45 10.29 10.15
CA SER A 300 -1.25 10.41 8.92
C SER A 300 -1.79 9.06 8.47
N HIS A 301 -1.01 7.98 8.62
CA HIS A 301 -1.44 6.63 8.25
C HIS A 301 -2.68 6.19 9.03
N ILE A 302 -2.83 6.54 10.32
CA ILE A 302 -4.05 6.22 11.09
C ILE A 302 -5.30 6.80 10.39
N GLY A 303 -5.22 8.05 9.93
CA GLY A 303 -6.31 8.71 9.21
C GLY A 303 -6.55 8.10 7.84
N GLN A 304 -5.48 7.85 7.07
CA GLN A 304 -5.59 7.31 5.71
C GLN A 304 -6.11 5.87 5.69
N ASN A 305 -5.69 5.02 6.63
CA ASN A 305 -6.26 3.67 6.79
C ASN A 305 -7.76 3.75 7.10
N ALA A 306 -8.16 4.67 7.98
CA ALA A 306 -9.57 4.86 8.32
C ALA A 306 -10.45 5.31 7.14
N VAL A 307 -9.88 5.92 6.11
CA VAL A 307 -10.58 6.23 4.84
C VAL A 307 -10.75 4.96 4.01
N LEU A 308 -9.68 4.18 3.82
CA LEU A 308 -9.76 2.90 3.09
C LEU A 308 -10.76 1.91 3.73
N GLU A 309 -10.88 1.94 5.06
CA GLU A 309 -11.84 1.14 5.82
C GLU A 309 -13.31 1.53 5.56
N ASP A 310 -13.58 2.78 5.16
CA ASP A 310 -14.94 3.25 4.90
C ASP A 310 -15.55 2.56 3.65
N ASP A 311 -14.70 2.12 2.70
CA ASP A 311 -15.08 1.38 1.47
C ASP A 311 -15.07 -0.15 1.65
N GLN A 312 -14.09 -0.63 2.42
CA GLN A 312 -13.59 -2.00 2.31
C GLN A 312 -14.62 -3.11 2.47
N ILE A 313 -15.51 -3.01 3.46
CA ILE A 313 -16.48 -4.08 3.74
C ILE A 313 -17.41 -4.28 2.56
N PHE A 314 -17.94 -3.20 1.98
CA PHE A 314 -18.89 -3.36 0.89
C PHE A 314 -18.20 -3.69 -0.42
N LEU A 315 -16.97 -3.23 -0.68
CA LEU A 315 -16.21 -3.62 -1.89
C LEU A 315 -15.89 -5.11 -1.89
N HIS A 316 -15.47 -5.66 -0.73
CA HIS A 316 -15.24 -7.10 -0.53
C HIS A 316 -16.49 -7.94 -0.86
N LEU A 317 -17.68 -7.45 -0.50
CA LEU A 317 -18.94 -8.13 -0.79
C LEU A 317 -19.40 -7.89 -2.25
N GLN A 318 -19.23 -6.67 -2.76
CA GLN A 318 -19.67 -6.26 -4.10
C GLN A 318 -18.99 -7.08 -5.18
N GLU A 319 -17.68 -7.30 -5.12
CA GLU A 319 -16.97 -8.10 -6.14
C GLU A 319 -17.45 -9.55 -6.16
N ARG A 320 -17.83 -10.11 -5.01
CA ARG A 320 -18.40 -11.46 -4.90
C ARG A 320 -19.82 -11.51 -5.45
N TYR A 321 -20.60 -10.45 -5.29
CA TYR A 321 -21.91 -10.34 -5.94
C TYR A 321 -21.77 -10.22 -7.45
N LEU A 322 -20.80 -9.43 -7.92
CA LEU A 322 -20.47 -9.31 -9.35
C LEU A 322 -20.07 -10.67 -9.93
N ALA A 323 -19.21 -11.43 -9.24
CA ALA A 323 -18.79 -12.77 -9.64
C ALA A 323 -19.99 -13.72 -9.80
N LYS A 324 -20.88 -13.75 -8.79
CA LYS A 324 -22.11 -14.57 -8.82
C LYS A 324 -23.06 -14.17 -9.95
N ASN A 325 -23.08 -12.90 -10.33
CA ASN A 325 -23.92 -12.36 -11.40
C ASN A 325 -23.25 -12.43 -12.79
N GLY A 326 -22.22 -13.26 -12.96
CA GLY A 326 -21.62 -13.56 -14.26
C GLY A 326 -20.28 -12.88 -14.56
N GLY A 327 -19.75 -12.07 -13.64
CA GLY A 327 -18.38 -11.59 -13.64
C GLY A 327 -17.99 -10.64 -14.78
N GLY A 328 -16.68 -10.59 -15.07
CA GLY A 328 -16.01 -9.59 -15.92
C GLY A 328 -16.66 -9.34 -17.29
N THR A 329 -16.88 -10.39 -18.09
CA THR A 329 -17.43 -10.24 -19.45
C THR A 329 -18.90 -9.83 -19.49
N ARG A 330 -19.61 -9.96 -18.36
CA ARG A 330 -21.02 -9.60 -18.22
C ARG A 330 -21.25 -8.48 -17.20
N PHE A 331 -20.22 -7.66 -16.91
CA PHE A 331 -20.35 -6.59 -15.92
C PHE A 331 -21.54 -5.65 -16.22
N ALA A 332 -21.83 -5.37 -17.49
CA ALA A 332 -22.97 -4.54 -17.90
C ALA A 332 -24.36 -5.14 -17.60
N GLN A 333 -24.44 -6.43 -17.28
CA GLN A 333 -25.66 -7.09 -16.79
C GLN A 333 -25.78 -7.00 -15.26
N ALA A 334 -24.64 -6.97 -14.56
CA ALA A 334 -24.58 -6.92 -13.11
C ALA A 334 -24.62 -5.48 -12.57
N PHE A 335 -24.06 -4.52 -13.30
CA PHE A 335 -24.06 -3.11 -12.97
C PHE A 335 -25.04 -2.33 -13.84
N TYR A 336 -25.71 -1.37 -13.22
CA TYR A 336 -26.51 -0.36 -13.90
C TYR A 336 -25.78 0.98 -13.77
N LEU A 337 -25.13 1.41 -14.85
CA LEU A 337 -24.25 2.59 -14.92
C LEU A 337 -24.85 3.63 -15.89
N PRO A 338 -25.95 4.31 -15.53
CA PRO A 338 -26.75 5.06 -16.49
C PRO A 338 -26.27 6.51 -16.72
N THR A 339 -25.30 7.00 -15.95
CA THR A 339 -24.94 8.42 -15.93
C THR A 339 -23.53 8.68 -16.43
N LYS A 340 -23.25 9.95 -16.75
CA LYS A 340 -21.89 10.39 -17.09
C LYS A 340 -20.90 10.25 -15.93
N ALA A 341 -21.38 10.18 -14.69
CA ALA A 341 -20.52 9.94 -13.53
C ALA A 341 -19.88 8.55 -13.56
N ASP A 342 -20.48 7.61 -14.29
CA ASP A 342 -20.02 6.23 -14.39
C ASP A 342 -19.02 6.01 -15.54
N GLN A 343 -18.74 7.04 -16.36
CA GLN A 343 -18.04 6.89 -17.64
C GLN A 343 -16.65 6.25 -17.50
N PHE A 344 -15.85 6.62 -16.49
CA PHE A 344 -14.52 6.02 -16.29
C PHE A 344 -14.58 4.58 -15.79
N VAL A 345 -15.62 4.21 -15.03
CA VAL A 345 -15.86 2.81 -14.63
C VAL A 345 -16.23 1.96 -15.85
N VAL A 346 -17.11 2.49 -16.71
CA VAL A 346 -17.48 1.84 -17.99
C VAL A 346 -16.24 1.65 -18.87
N GLU A 347 -15.44 2.70 -19.07
CA GLU A 347 -14.21 2.65 -19.87
C GLU A 347 -13.23 1.62 -19.32
N TYR A 348 -13.00 1.62 -18.00
CA TYR A 348 -12.09 0.67 -17.36
C TYR A 348 -12.55 -0.79 -17.51
N ARG A 349 -13.84 -1.08 -17.32
CA ARG A 349 -14.37 -2.44 -17.52
C ARG A 349 -14.36 -2.87 -18.98
N GLN A 350 -14.60 -1.95 -19.91
CA GLN A 350 -14.44 -2.20 -21.34
C GLN A 350 -12.98 -2.53 -21.67
N TRP A 351 -12.02 -1.76 -21.15
CA TRP A 351 -10.59 -2.02 -21.29
C TRP A 351 -10.20 -3.41 -20.76
N VAL A 352 -10.63 -3.78 -19.54
CA VAL A 352 -10.36 -5.11 -18.95
C VAL A 352 -10.88 -6.23 -19.86
N ASN A 353 -12.10 -6.09 -20.38
CA ASN A 353 -12.69 -7.11 -21.25
C ASN A 353 -12.06 -7.15 -22.64
N GLN A 354 -11.79 -5.99 -23.23
CA GLN A 354 -11.20 -5.87 -24.57
C GLN A 354 -9.82 -6.50 -24.61
N PHE A 355 -8.98 -6.21 -23.61
CA PHE A 355 -7.60 -6.71 -23.56
C PHE A 355 -7.43 -7.95 -22.70
N GLN A 356 -8.51 -8.54 -22.19
CA GLN A 356 -8.49 -9.71 -21.30
C GLN A 356 -7.53 -9.53 -20.12
N ALA A 357 -7.55 -8.34 -19.52
CA ALA A 357 -6.58 -7.87 -18.53
C ALA A 357 -6.96 -8.23 -17.08
N ASP A 358 -7.64 -9.36 -16.88
CA ASP A 358 -7.87 -9.91 -15.53
C ASP A 358 -6.56 -10.55 -15.03
N PRO A 359 -6.02 -10.12 -13.88
CA PRO A 359 -4.80 -10.73 -13.32
C PRO A 359 -4.96 -12.21 -12.96
N PHE A 360 -6.19 -12.66 -12.68
CA PHE A 360 -6.51 -13.99 -12.15
C PHE A 360 -7.68 -14.61 -12.94
N PRO A 361 -7.52 -14.85 -14.26
CA PRO A 361 -8.61 -15.23 -15.12
C PRO A 361 -9.12 -16.65 -14.79
N GLY A 362 -10.40 -16.75 -14.46
CA GLY A 362 -11.06 -18.04 -14.18
C GLY A 362 -10.89 -18.57 -12.76
N GLU A 363 -10.25 -17.81 -11.87
CA GLU A 363 -10.13 -18.16 -10.46
C GLU A 363 -11.36 -17.71 -9.65
N ASP A 364 -11.76 -18.55 -8.70
CA ASP A 364 -12.86 -18.26 -7.77
C ASP A 364 -12.38 -17.45 -6.56
N PHE A 365 -13.23 -16.55 -6.07
CA PHE A 365 -12.95 -15.82 -4.85
C PHE A 365 -12.90 -16.75 -3.62
N PRO A 366 -11.98 -16.52 -2.67
CA PRO A 366 -12.03 -17.19 -1.38
C PRO A 366 -13.32 -16.82 -0.63
N PRO A 367 -13.74 -17.65 0.35
CA PRO A 367 -14.91 -17.38 1.18
C PRO A 367 -14.92 -15.95 1.72
N ALA A 368 -16.12 -15.36 1.83
CA ALA A 368 -16.27 -14.03 2.39
C ALA A 368 -15.76 -14.00 3.84
N GLN A 369 -15.01 -12.96 4.18
CA GLN A 369 -14.44 -12.76 5.50
C GLN A 369 -15.41 -11.95 6.38
N ASP A 370 -15.31 -12.13 7.70
CA ASP A 370 -16.08 -11.32 8.66
C ASP A 370 -15.52 -9.89 8.78
N ALA A 371 -16.32 -8.99 9.36
CA ALA A 371 -15.95 -7.59 9.48
C ALA A 371 -14.71 -7.34 10.35
N ASP A 372 -14.45 -8.19 11.36
CA ASP A 372 -13.30 -8.00 12.25
C ASP A 372 -12.01 -8.35 11.51
N THR A 373 -12.02 -9.42 10.72
CA THR A 373 -10.92 -9.80 9.82
C THR A 373 -10.67 -8.72 8.76
N LEU A 374 -11.73 -8.21 8.12
CA LEU A 374 -11.61 -7.12 7.14
C LEU A 374 -11.02 -5.85 7.80
N LEU A 375 -11.41 -5.54 9.03
CA LEU A 375 -10.95 -4.34 9.72
C LEU A 375 -9.61 -4.53 10.47
N ASP A 376 -8.94 -5.68 10.34
CA ASP A 376 -7.59 -5.85 10.90
C ASP A 376 -6.60 -4.92 10.17
N ARG A 377 -6.01 -3.99 10.92
CA ARG A 377 -5.00 -3.05 10.45
C ARG A 377 -3.58 -3.57 10.72
N TYR A 378 -3.42 -4.49 11.67
CA TYR A 378 -2.08 -4.96 12.03
C TYR A 378 -1.45 -5.78 10.91
N LEU A 379 -2.17 -6.78 10.43
CA LEU A 379 -1.79 -7.68 9.36
C LEU A 379 -1.81 -6.95 8.01
N SER A 380 -2.82 -6.12 7.74
CA SER A 380 -2.94 -5.43 6.44
C SER A 380 -2.02 -4.22 6.26
N HIS A 381 -1.45 -3.67 7.35
CA HIS A 381 -0.62 -2.46 7.28
C HIS A 381 0.51 -2.41 8.33
N THR A 382 0.16 -2.40 9.62
CA THR A 382 1.09 -1.98 10.69
C THR A 382 2.37 -2.81 10.73
N ARG A 383 2.27 -4.15 10.57
CA ARG A 383 3.45 -5.02 10.61
C ARG A 383 4.42 -4.75 9.43
N HIS A 384 3.87 -4.35 8.29
CA HIS A 384 4.62 -4.10 7.05
C HIS A 384 5.15 -2.68 6.97
N CYS A 385 4.52 -1.71 7.65
CA CYS A 385 4.97 -0.31 7.64
C CYS A 385 6.03 -0.05 8.72
N GLY A 386 7.25 0.26 8.30
CA GLY A 386 8.38 0.59 9.17
C GLY A 386 8.08 1.77 10.12
N SER A 387 7.36 2.79 9.65
CA SER A 387 6.93 3.92 10.50
C SER A 387 5.93 3.50 11.59
N CYS A 388 4.86 2.78 11.21
CA CYS A 388 3.82 2.36 12.15
C CYS A 388 4.32 1.30 13.14
N ARG A 389 5.11 0.33 12.70
CA ARG A 389 5.74 -0.69 13.56
C ARG A 389 6.64 -0.06 14.63
N LYS A 390 7.50 0.89 14.24
CA LYS A 390 8.38 1.61 15.18
C LYS A 390 7.58 2.48 16.15
N ALA A 391 6.50 3.12 15.69
CA ALA A 391 5.62 3.93 16.53
C ALA A 391 4.88 3.06 17.56
N LEU A 392 4.29 1.94 17.14
CA LEU A 392 3.61 0.99 18.01
C LEU A 392 4.55 0.48 19.11
N ALA A 393 5.77 0.06 18.76
CA ALA A 393 6.77 -0.39 19.74
C ALA A 393 7.19 0.71 20.74
N ARG A 394 7.21 1.97 20.32
CA ARG A 394 7.47 3.12 21.23
C ARG A 394 6.26 3.36 22.15
N ILE A 395 5.05 3.37 21.61
CA ILE A 395 3.81 3.55 22.37
C ILE A 395 3.68 2.47 23.44
N GLN A 396 3.94 1.20 23.09
CA GLN A 396 3.91 0.08 24.01
C GLN A 396 4.91 0.22 25.15
N ARG A 397 6.16 0.61 24.84
CA ARG A 397 7.18 0.85 25.87
C ARG A 397 6.82 1.99 26.81
N ILE A 398 6.34 3.12 26.28
CA ILE A 398 5.94 4.27 27.12
C ILE A 398 4.71 3.92 27.96
N LYS A 399 3.72 3.22 27.38
CA LYS A 399 2.54 2.72 28.09
C LYS A 399 2.95 1.82 29.25
N GLN A 400 3.84 0.86 29.00
CA GLN A 400 4.33 -0.05 30.04
C GLN A 400 5.09 0.71 31.14
N GLY A 401 5.92 1.70 30.77
CA GLY A 401 6.59 2.58 31.74
C GLY A 401 5.59 3.36 32.61
N ALA A 402 4.53 3.92 32.00
CA ALA A 402 3.48 4.63 32.73
C ALA A 402 2.71 3.72 33.70
N ILE A 403 2.43 2.47 33.30
CA ILE A 403 1.82 1.46 34.19
C ILE A 403 2.74 1.18 35.39
N TRP A 404 4.05 0.99 35.16
CA TRP A 404 5.01 0.77 36.25
C TRP A 404 5.09 1.96 37.21
N VAL A 405 5.14 3.20 36.69
CA VAL A 405 5.15 4.41 37.54
C VAL A 405 3.88 4.50 38.37
N ALA A 406 2.72 4.23 37.77
CA ALA A 406 1.45 4.21 38.51
C ALA A 406 1.43 3.13 39.60
N ALA A 407 1.91 1.92 39.31
CA ALA A 407 1.97 0.81 40.25
C ALA A 407 2.94 1.09 41.42
N ILE A 408 4.13 1.65 41.14
CA ILE A 408 5.11 2.03 42.16
C ILE A 408 4.55 3.15 43.03
N ALA A 409 3.99 4.20 42.42
CA ALA A 409 3.37 5.32 43.15
C ALA A 409 2.26 4.81 44.08
N TRP A 410 1.36 3.96 43.58
CA TRP A 410 0.29 3.37 44.38
C TRP A 410 0.82 2.48 45.52
N SER A 411 1.83 1.65 45.24
CA SER A 411 2.44 0.75 46.23
C SER A 411 3.24 1.50 47.31
N SER A 412 3.67 2.73 47.04
CA SER A 412 4.38 3.57 48.02
C SER A 412 3.44 4.21 49.05
N VAL A 413 2.13 4.27 48.79
CA VAL A 413 1.15 4.94 49.67
C VAL A 413 1.12 4.34 51.09
N PRO A 414 1.06 3.00 51.30
CA PRO A 414 1.09 2.43 52.65
C PRO A 414 2.38 2.72 53.42
N PHE A 415 3.52 2.75 52.72
CA PHE A 415 4.81 3.10 53.33
C PHE A 415 4.82 4.54 53.80
N LEU A 416 4.31 5.48 52.99
CA LEU A 416 4.21 6.88 53.37
C LEU A 416 3.29 7.08 54.58
N LEU A 417 2.15 6.38 54.61
CA LEU A 417 1.18 6.40 55.72
C LEU A 417 1.78 5.90 57.05
N ALA A 418 2.84 5.08 57.01
CA ALA A 418 3.51 4.58 58.21
C ALA A 418 4.45 5.60 58.89
N PHE A 419 4.79 6.72 58.25
CA PHE A 419 5.73 7.74 58.77
C PHE A 419 5.10 9.15 58.82
N PRO A 420 4.16 9.42 59.74
CA PRO A 420 3.37 10.66 59.76
C PRO A 420 4.13 11.94 60.17
N GLY A 421 5.41 11.86 60.54
CA GLY A 421 6.17 12.94 61.19
C GLY A 421 6.98 13.89 60.28
N LEU A 422 7.08 13.63 58.97
CA LEU A 422 7.70 14.57 58.02
C LEU A 422 6.64 15.47 57.37
N ALA A 423 7.02 16.46 56.57
CA ALA A 423 6.09 17.25 55.76
C ALA A 423 5.43 16.40 54.64
N VAL A 424 4.65 15.37 55.03
CA VAL A 424 4.22 14.27 54.16
C VAL A 424 3.06 14.69 53.25
N SER A 425 2.31 15.74 53.57
CA SER A 425 1.17 16.21 52.75
C SER A 425 1.55 16.54 51.31
N GLY A 426 2.68 17.23 51.10
CA GLY A 426 3.20 17.53 49.76
C GLY A 426 3.62 16.27 49.00
N LEU A 427 4.27 15.33 49.69
CA LEU A 427 4.73 14.08 49.10
C LEU A 427 3.57 13.15 48.73
N TYR A 428 2.54 13.03 49.59
CA TYR A 428 1.31 12.30 49.26
C TYR A 428 0.63 12.87 48.03
N LEU A 429 0.51 14.20 47.96
CA LEU A 429 -0.09 14.87 46.82
C LEU A 429 0.72 14.62 45.54
N SER A 430 2.05 14.71 45.60
CA SER A 430 2.91 14.40 44.45
C SER A 430 2.78 12.95 43.98
N VAL A 431 2.74 11.99 44.90
CA VAL A 431 2.56 10.57 44.58
C VAL A 431 1.18 10.28 43.99
N ALA A 432 0.13 10.88 44.54
CA ALA A 432 -1.22 10.76 44.02
C ALA A 432 -1.35 11.38 42.61
N ILE A 433 -0.78 12.57 42.39
CA ILE A 433 -0.74 13.21 41.07
C ILE A 433 0.04 12.34 40.08
N ALA A 434 1.21 11.84 40.46
CA ALA A 434 2.02 10.98 39.62
C ALA A 434 1.28 9.69 39.23
N ALA A 435 0.58 9.05 40.18
CA ALA A 435 -0.24 7.88 39.93
C ALA A 435 -1.38 8.18 38.94
N LEU A 436 -2.13 9.26 39.17
CA LEU A 436 -3.26 9.65 38.31
C LEU A 436 -2.82 10.04 36.90
N VAL A 437 -1.76 10.85 36.77
CA VAL A 437 -1.21 11.28 35.47
C VAL A 437 -0.67 10.07 34.70
N SER A 438 0.03 9.16 35.38
CA SER A 438 0.60 7.96 34.75
C SER A 438 -0.50 6.98 34.33
N ALA A 439 -1.52 6.76 35.15
CA ALA A 439 -2.69 5.94 34.79
C ALA A 439 -3.46 6.55 33.61
N GLY A 440 -3.70 7.87 33.63
CA GLY A 440 -4.33 8.59 32.53
C GLY A 440 -3.54 8.50 31.23
N THR A 441 -2.21 8.60 31.32
CA THR A 441 -1.29 8.43 30.19
C THR A 441 -1.33 7.01 29.64
N ALA A 442 -1.26 5.99 30.50
CA ALA A 442 -1.36 4.59 30.10
C ALA A 442 -2.70 4.30 29.40
N PHE A 443 -3.81 4.84 29.91
CA PHE A 443 -5.13 4.73 29.29
C PHE A 443 -5.20 5.42 27.92
N GLY A 444 -4.67 6.64 27.81
CA GLY A 444 -4.61 7.36 26.54
C GLY A 444 -3.77 6.63 25.49
N LEU A 445 -2.62 6.10 25.90
CA LEU A 445 -1.73 5.32 25.03
C LEU A 445 -2.34 3.98 24.64
N HIS A 446 -3.10 3.33 25.51
CA HIS A 446 -3.84 2.11 25.15
C HIS A 446 -4.88 2.39 24.05
N ARG A 447 -5.65 3.49 24.15
CA ARG A 447 -6.57 3.89 23.08
C ARG A 447 -5.86 4.21 21.77
N LEU A 448 -4.68 4.82 21.85
CA LEU A 448 -3.86 5.10 20.67
C LEU A 448 -3.30 3.82 20.04
N GLU A 449 -2.82 2.89 20.87
CA GLU A 449 -2.31 1.58 20.47
C GLU A 449 -3.39 0.76 19.72
N GLN A 450 -4.64 0.75 20.18
CA GLN A 450 -5.73 0.05 19.48
C GLN A 450 -5.91 0.53 18.03
N LYS A 451 -5.58 1.80 17.73
CA LYS A 451 -5.60 2.32 16.35
C LYS A 451 -4.49 1.77 15.44
N PHE A 452 -3.62 0.89 15.94
CA PHE A 452 -2.67 0.14 15.11
C PHE A 452 -3.15 -1.26 14.79
N TYR A 453 -4.18 -1.75 15.49
CA TYR A 453 -4.72 -3.10 15.36
C TYR A 453 -6.03 -3.14 14.59
N GLU A 454 -6.97 -2.24 14.90
CA GLU A 454 -8.34 -2.42 14.43
C GLU A 454 -8.97 -1.16 13.80
N GLY A 455 -9.70 -1.38 12.72
CA GLY A 455 -10.55 -0.44 12.03
C GLY A 455 -11.79 0.00 12.80
N ARG A 456 -12.46 1.03 12.29
CA ARG A 456 -13.76 1.44 12.85
C ARG A 456 -14.87 0.57 12.29
N ARG A 457 -15.58 -0.15 13.15
CA ARG A 457 -16.73 -0.98 12.74
C ARG A 457 -17.91 -0.16 12.19
N ILE A 458 -18.14 1.02 12.75
CA ILE A 458 -19.18 1.94 12.29
C ILE A 458 -18.49 3.12 11.60
N PRO A 459 -18.61 3.26 10.27
CA PRO A 459 -18.01 4.37 9.55
C PRO A 459 -18.74 5.69 9.88
N PRO A 460 -18.06 6.85 9.85
CA PRO A 460 -18.66 8.14 10.18
C PRO A 460 -19.93 8.47 9.41
N ARG A 461 -20.01 8.05 8.14
CA ARG A 461 -21.18 8.23 7.28
C ARG A 461 -22.50 7.66 7.85
N ASN A 462 -22.41 6.71 8.78
CA ASN A 462 -23.55 6.07 9.44
C ASN A 462 -23.95 6.76 10.76
N LEU A 463 -23.15 7.69 11.26
CA LEU A 463 -23.45 8.42 12.49
C LEU A 463 -24.43 9.56 12.22
N PRO A 464 -25.28 9.93 13.20
CA PRO A 464 -26.16 11.09 13.07
C PRO A 464 -25.37 12.37 12.75
N ASP A 465 -25.94 13.25 11.93
CA ASP A 465 -25.32 14.54 11.64
C ASP A 465 -25.16 15.35 12.93
N ARG A 466 -23.92 15.79 13.20
CA ARG A 466 -23.58 16.61 14.37
C ARG A 466 -24.35 17.94 14.43
N SER A 467 -25.02 18.33 13.34
CA SER A 467 -25.80 19.56 13.19
C SER A 467 -27.30 19.43 13.48
N ALA A 468 -27.81 18.24 13.85
CA ALA A 468 -29.18 18.11 14.36
C ALA A 468 -29.31 18.68 15.78
N LYS A 469 -29.12 20.00 15.93
CA LYS A 469 -29.70 20.74 17.05
C LYS A 469 -31.20 20.52 16.95
N GLN A 470 -31.77 19.88 17.98
CA GLN A 470 -33.22 19.79 18.16
C GLN A 470 -33.87 21.14 17.84
N PRO A 471 -35.00 21.19 17.11
CA PRO A 471 -35.73 22.42 16.94
C PRO A 471 -36.05 22.95 18.34
N ARG A 472 -35.61 24.18 18.64
CA ARG A 472 -36.07 24.90 19.82
C ARG A 472 -37.59 24.90 19.74
N LYS A 473 -38.25 24.24 20.69
CA LYS A 473 -39.71 24.32 20.84
C LYS A 473 -40.06 25.81 20.92
N ALA A 474 -40.98 26.21 20.04
CA ALA A 474 -41.53 27.55 19.96
C ALA A 474 -42.23 27.95 21.27
#